data_AF-A0A7X8MKU7-F1
#
_entry.id   AF-A0A7X8MKU7-F1
#
_cell.length_a   1.000
_cell.length_b   1.000
_cell.length_c   1.000
_cell.angle_alpha   90.00
_cell.angle_beta   90.00
_cell.angle_gamma   90.00
#
_symmetry.space_group_name_H-M   'P 1'
#
loop_
_entity.id
_entity.type
_entity.pdbx_description
1 polymer ?
#
loop_
_entity_poly.entity_id
_entity_poly.type
_entity_poly.pdbx_seq_one_letter_code
_entity_poly.pdbx_strand_id
1 'polypeptide(L)'
;HRVQRIPATESGGRIHTSAATVAVLPEAEEVEVDIDPNELRIDVYCSSGPGGQSVNTTQSAVRITHVPTGLVVTCQDEKSQHKNKAKALRVLRARLKEIMEEEKNAEMAGARKSQVGSGDRSERIRTYNFPQGRVSDHRINLTLHKLDLILGGQLQEIVDSLIAHDQAERLKQVD
;
A
#
# COMPACT_ATOMS: atom_id res chain seq x y z
N HIS A 1 -20.24 -2.32 2.83
CA HIS A 1 -21.33 -2.10 3.82
C HIS A 1 -22.49 -1.38 3.17
N ARG A 2 -23.73 -1.76 3.49
CA ARG A 2 -24.97 -1.19 2.91
C ARG A 2 -25.85 -0.61 4.01
N VAL A 3 -26.47 0.54 3.79
CA VAL A 3 -27.40 1.18 4.74
C VAL A 3 -28.73 1.47 4.07
N GLN A 4 -29.83 1.20 4.78
CA GLN A 4 -31.19 1.53 4.39
C GLN A 4 -31.77 2.48 5.44
N ARG A 5 -31.99 3.74 5.07
CA ARG A 5 -32.51 4.78 5.97
C ARG A 5 -33.23 5.88 5.20
N ILE A 6 -33.99 6.70 5.90
CA ILE A 6 -34.44 8.00 5.38
C ILE A 6 -33.26 8.97 5.56
N PRO A 7 -32.65 9.51 4.49
CA PRO A 7 -31.52 10.41 4.62
C PRO A 7 -31.97 11.78 5.12
N ALA A 8 -31.08 12.50 5.81
CA ALA A 8 -31.38 13.82 6.36
C ALA A 8 -31.75 14.88 5.30
N THR A 9 -31.35 14.66 4.04
CA THR A 9 -31.64 15.54 2.90
C THR A 9 -33.00 15.26 2.25
N GLU A 10 -33.76 14.25 2.71
CA GLU A 10 -35.00 13.81 2.10
C GLU A 10 -36.22 14.33 2.87
N SER A 11 -37.08 15.10 2.19
CA SER A 11 -38.30 15.65 2.78
C SER A 11 -39.51 14.71 2.74
N GLY A 12 -39.48 13.69 1.87
CA GLY A 12 -40.64 12.82 1.57
C GLY A 12 -40.73 11.53 2.38
N GLY A 13 -39.85 11.31 3.36
CA GLY A 13 -39.85 10.09 4.19
C GLY A 13 -39.51 8.80 3.44
N ARG A 14 -38.96 8.90 2.22
CA ARG A 14 -38.60 7.74 1.40
C ARG A 14 -37.30 7.09 1.91
N ILE A 15 -37.28 5.77 1.94
CA ILE A 15 -36.10 5.00 2.35
C ILE A 15 -35.14 4.92 1.17
N HIS A 16 -33.93 5.43 1.36
CA HIS A 16 -32.84 5.29 0.39
C HIS A 16 -31.87 4.19 0.81
N THR A 17 -31.30 3.52 -0.19
CA THR A 17 -30.23 2.55 0.01
C THR A 17 -28.91 3.14 -0.44
N SER A 18 -27.95 3.24 0.48
CA SER A 18 -26.58 3.69 0.20
C SER A 18 -25.58 2.58 0.51
N ALA A 19 -24.39 2.67 -0.05
CA ALA A 19 -23.29 1.74 0.22
C ALA A 19 -22.03 2.52 0.61
N ALA A 20 -21.17 1.89 1.39
CA ALA A 20 -19.88 2.38 1.83
C ALA A 20 -18.88 1.22 1.87
N THR A 21 -17.67 1.45 1.38
CA THR A 21 -16.59 0.46 1.33
C THR A 21 -15.61 0.71 2.46
N VAL A 22 -15.13 -0.35 3.10
CA VAL A 22 -14.13 -0.27 4.17
C VAL A 22 -13.02 -1.26 3.80
N ALA A 23 -11.80 -0.75 3.65
CA ALA A 23 -10.61 -1.55 3.42
C ALA A 23 -9.74 -1.48 4.67
N VAL A 24 -9.20 -2.63 5.09
CA VAL A 24 -8.33 -2.75 6.25
C VAL A 24 -6.99 -3.29 5.76
N LEU A 25 -5.95 -2.46 5.87
CA LEU A 25 -4.58 -2.80 5.49
C LEU A 25 -3.71 -2.66 6.75
N PRO A 26 -2.70 -3.53 6.93
CA PRO A 26 -1.73 -3.35 7.99
C PRO A 26 -0.96 -2.02 7.80
N GLU A 27 -0.46 -1.47 8.90
CA GLU A 27 0.39 -0.29 8.84
C GLU A 27 1.69 -0.62 8.10
N ALA A 28 2.08 0.26 7.19
CA ALA A 28 3.29 0.09 6.40
C ALA A 28 4.49 0.66 7.17
N GLU A 29 5.49 -0.18 7.45
CA GLU A 29 6.79 0.30 7.93
C GLU A 29 7.52 1.08 6.83
N GLU A 30 8.33 2.08 7.21
CA GLU A 30 9.16 2.80 6.25
C GLU A 30 10.18 1.85 5.62
N VAL A 31 10.32 1.93 4.30
CA VAL A 31 11.32 1.13 3.59
C VAL A 31 12.68 1.80 3.76
N GLU A 32 13.50 1.27 4.66
CA GLU A 32 14.91 1.63 4.74
C GLU A 32 15.69 0.86 3.68
N VAL A 33 16.33 1.60 2.77
CA VAL A 33 17.22 1.01 1.76
C VAL A 33 18.63 0.98 2.32
N ASP A 34 19.00 -0.17 2.87
CA ASP A 34 20.40 -0.49 3.10
C ASP A 34 21.04 -0.97 1.80
N ILE A 35 22.27 -0.53 1.54
CA ILE A 35 23.00 -0.88 0.32
C ILE A 35 24.28 -1.55 0.76
N ASP A 36 24.39 -2.87 0.54
CA ASP A 36 25.63 -3.58 0.78
C ASP A 36 26.68 -3.10 -0.24
N PRO A 37 27.86 -2.62 0.21
CA PRO A 37 28.97 -2.29 -0.68
C PRO A 37 29.38 -3.43 -1.64
N ASN A 38 29.15 -4.69 -1.28
CA ASN A 38 29.45 -5.86 -2.11
C ASN A 38 28.53 -6.00 -3.33
N GLU A 39 27.34 -5.40 -3.28
CA GLU A 39 26.35 -5.42 -4.37
C GLU A 39 26.57 -4.29 -5.39
N LEU A 40 27.61 -3.46 -5.17
CA LEU A 40 27.92 -2.31 -6.01
C LEU A 40 29.14 -2.58 -6.89
N ARG A 41 28.94 -2.51 -8.21
CA ARG A 41 30.05 -2.37 -9.15
C ARG A 41 30.33 -0.89 -9.39
N ILE A 42 31.54 -0.46 -9.04
CA ILE A 42 31.97 0.94 -9.20
C ILE A 42 33.03 1.01 -10.30
N ASP A 43 32.65 1.63 -11.42
CA ASP A 43 33.52 1.88 -12.56
C ASP A 43 33.95 3.35 -12.58
N VAL A 44 35.24 3.61 -12.72
CA VAL A 44 35.81 4.98 -12.76
C VAL A 44 36.40 5.23 -14.14
N TYR A 45 36.11 6.39 -14.72
CA TYR A 45 36.53 6.72 -16.08
C TYR A 45 36.80 8.23 -16.25
N CYS A 46 37.39 8.59 -17.38
CA CYS A 46 37.65 10.00 -17.71
C CYS A 46 36.32 10.74 -17.92
N SER A 47 36.19 11.91 -17.30
CA SER A 47 34.99 12.75 -17.45
C SER A 47 34.83 13.22 -18.89
N SER A 48 33.59 13.48 -19.31
CA SER A 48 33.31 14.07 -20.62
C SER A 48 32.99 15.56 -20.47
N GLY A 49 33.57 16.42 -21.31
CA GLY A 49 33.18 17.84 -21.39
C GLY A 49 34.34 18.84 -21.36
N PRO A 50 34.05 20.14 -21.21
CA PRO A 50 35.08 21.17 -21.20
C PRO A 50 35.93 21.11 -19.92
N GLY A 51 37.23 20.88 -20.07
CA GLY A 51 38.19 21.00 -18.96
C GLY A 51 39.65 20.75 -19.31
N GLY A 52 40.03 20.99 -20.57
CA GLY A 52 41.42 20.96 -21.03
C GLY A 52 42.09 19.59 -20.87
N GLN A 53 43.41 19.59 -20.65
CA GLN A 53 44.19 18.35 -20.53
C GLN A 53 43.78 17.49 -19.33
N SER A 54 43.35 18.11 -18.23
CA SER A 54 42.97 17.41 -16.99
C SER A 54 41.77 16.48 -17.19
N VAL A 55 40.81 16.83 -18.05
CA VAL A 55 39.64 15.98 -18.35
C VAL A 55 40.02 14.71 -19.08
N ASN A 56 41.07 14.75 -19.93
CA ASN A 56 41.52 13.59 -20.69
C ASN A 56 42.40 12.64 -19.86
N THR A 57 43.09 13.16 -18.84
CA THR A 57 44.06 12.38 -18.05
C THR A 57 43.54 11.96 -16.67
N THR A 58 42.60 12.70 -16.09
CA THR A 58 42.12 12.46 -14.72
C THR A 58 40.83 11.67 -14.73
N GLN A 59 40.85 10.49 -14.10
CA GLN A 59 39.66 9.64 -13.94
C GLN A 59 38.79 10.12 -12.78
N SER A 60 37.95 11.13 -13.04
CA SER A 60 37.08 11.74 -12.03
C SER A 60 35.61 11.30 -12.13
N ALA A 61 35.14 10.80 -13.28
CA ALA A 61 33.78 10.34 -13.45
C ALA A 61 33.56 8.96 -12.81
N VAL A 62 32.41 8.79 -12.16
CA VAL A 62 32.07 7.55 -11.45
C VAL A 62 30.74 7.01 -11.98
N ARG A 63 30.72 5.73 -12.32
CA ARG A 63 29.51 4.94 -12.60
C ARG A 63 29.36 3.90 -11.51
N ILE A 64 28.19 3.84 -10.91
CA ILE A 64 27.83 2.84 -9.91
C ILE A 64 26.70 2.01 -10.49
N THR A 65 26.86 0.69 -10.49
CA THR A 65 25.85 -0.28 -10.88
C THR A 65 25.45 -1.07 -9.65
N HIS A 66 24.16 -1.06 -9.32
CA HIS A 66 23.61 -1.99 -8.34
C HIS A 66 23.36 -3.32 -9.03
N VAL A 67 24.14 -4.35 -8.69
CA VAL A 67 24.13 -5.64 -9.39
C VAL A 67 22.78 -6.35 -9.29
N PRO A 68 22.09 -6.39 -8.12
CA PRO A 68 20.81 -7.09 -8.00
C PRO A 68 19.69 -6.47 -8.84
N THR A 69 19.60 -5.14 -8.90
CA THR A 69 18.51 -4.44 -9.63
C THR A 69 18.91 -4.03 -11.05
N GLY A 70 20.19 -4.13 -11.40
CA GLY A 70 20.73 -3.63 -12.67
C GLY A 70 20.72 -2.10 -12.80
N LEU A 71 20.37 -1.35 -11.75
CA LEU A 71 20.26 0.10 -11.79
C LEU A 71 21.64 0.73 -11.93
N VAL A 72 21.82 1.57 -12.95
CA VAL A 72 23.08 2.28 -13.21
C VAL A 72 22.89 3.77 -12.94
N VAL A 73 23.82 4.34 -12.16
CA VAL A 73 23.88 5.78 -11.87
C VAL A 73 25.28 6.29 -12.20
N THR A 74 25.37 7.43 -12.87
CA THR A 74 26.64 8.07 -13.23
C THR A 74 26.69 9.49 -12.67
N CYS A 75 27.86 9.92 -12.18
CA CYS A 75 28.10 11.30 -11.75
C CYS A 75 29.49 11.76 -12.18
N GLN A 76 29.57 12.97 -12.75
CA GLN A 76 30.81 13.61 -13.20
C GLN A 76 30.83 15.12 -12.95
N ASP A 77 29.97 15.61 -12.05
CA ASP A 77 29.74 17.06 -11.86
C ASP A 77 30.95 17.75 -11.22
N GLU A 78 31.72 17.03 -10.40
CA GLU A 78 32.87 17.59 -9.69
C GLU A 78 34.20 17.07 -10.22
N LYS A 79 35.27 17.84 -9.98
CA LYS A 79 36.64 17.45 -10.32
C LYS A 79 37.16 16.28 -9.47
N SER A 80 36.55 16.02 -8.31
CA SER A 80 36.97 14.98 -7.36
C SER A 80 36.14 13.72 -7.49
N GLN A 81 36.82 12.59 -7.70
CA GLN A 81 36.21 11.26 -7.76
C GLN A 81 35.40 10.93 -6.50
N HIS A 82 35.93 11.20 -5.30
CA HIS A 82 35.25 10.87 -4.05
C HIS A 82 33.91 11.61 -3.89
N LYS A 83 33.87 12.87 -4.32
CA LYS A 83 32.64 13.67 -4.29
C LYS A 83 31.61 13.17 -5.30
N ASN A 84 32.06 12.79 -6.51
CA ASN A 84 31.20 12.17 -7.51
C ASN A 84 30.67 10.80 -7.02
N LYS A 85 31.50 9.99 -6.36
CA LYS A 85 31.08 8.72 -5.74
C LYS A 85 30.01 8.95 -4.67
N ALA A 86 30.20 9.90 -3.76
CA ALA A 86 29.23 10.20 -2.71
C ALA A 86 27.88 10.68 -3.29
N LYS A 87 27.91 11.54 -4.31
CA LYS A 87 26.70 11.98 -5.03
C LYS A 87 26.01 10.83 -5.75
N ALA A 88 26.77 10.00 -6.48
CA ALA A 88 26.24 8.84 -7.18
C ALA A 88 25.57 7.84 -6.22
N LEU A 89 26.17 7.56 -5.06
CA LEU A 89 25.57 6.72 -4.02
C LEU A 89 24.28 7.32 -3.46
N ARG A 90 24.23 8.64 -3.23
CA ARG A 90 23.02 9.31 -2.77
C ARG A 90 21.87 9.19 -3.78
N VAL A 91 22.18 9.39 -5.07
CA VAL A 91 21.20 9.25 -6.16
C VAL A 91 20.77 7.79 -6.32
N LEU A 92 21.70 6.84 -6.20
CA LEU A 92 21.39 5.42 -6.25
C LEU A 92 20.43 5.02 -5.12
N ARG A 93 20.70 5.45 -3.88
CA ARG A 93 19.81 5.20 -2.73
C ARG A 93 18.43 5.80 -2.94
N ALA A 94 18.34 7.03 -3.44
CA ALA A 94 17.05 7.66 -3.72
C ALA A 94 16.23 6.88 -4.76
N ARG A 95 16.86 6.47 -5.87
CA ARG A 95 16.19 5.70 -6.93
C ARG A 95 15.78 4.30 -6.47
N LEU A 96 16.63 3.60 -5.71
CA LEU A 96 16.28 2.30 -5.14
C LEU A 96 15.09 2.41 -4.19
N LYS A 97 15.07 3.47 -3.37
CA LYS A 97 13.96 3.76 -2.46
C LYS A 97 12.66 3.98 -3.24
N GLU A 98 12.69 4.80 -4.29
CA GLU A 98 11.53 5.05 -5.15
C GLU A 98 10.97 3.75 -5.76
N ILE A 99 11.85 2.87 -6.27
CA ILE A 99 11.43 1.58 -6.84
C ILE A 99 10.75 0.70 -5.79
N MET A 100 11.36 0.54 -4.62
CA MET A 100 10.79 -0.30 -3.56
C MET A 100 9.47 0.29 -3.01
N GLU A 101 9.38 1.61 -2.89
CA GLU A 101 8.13 2.29 -2.52
C GLU A 101 7.04 2.09 -3.58
N GLU A 102 7.39 2.17 -4.87
CA GLU A 102 6.45 1.94 -5.96
C GLU A 102 5.94 0.50 -5.98
N GLU A 103 6.82 -0.50 -5.82
CA GLU A 103 6.44 -1.91 -5.72
C GLU A 103 5.50 -2.16 -4.53
N LYS A 104 5.86 -1.65 -3.34
CA LYS A 104 5.03 -1.77 -2.14
C LYS A 104 3.68 -1.07 -2.31
N ASN A 105 3.67 0.12 -2.91
CA ASN A 105 2.43 0.85 -3.20
C ASN A 105 1.55 0.11 -4.20
N ALA A 106 2.14 -0.52 -5.23
CA ALA A 106 1.41 -1.33 -6.20
C ALA A 106 0.79 -2.56 -5.53
N GLU A 107 1.54 -3.25 -4.66
CA GLU A 107 1.03 -4.38 -3.87
C GLU A 107 -0.13 -3.94 -2.96
N MET A 108 0.05 -2.87 -2.19
CA MET A 108 -1.00 -2.31 -1.32
C MET A 108 -2.23 -1.87 -2.11
N ALA A 109 -2.05 -1.25 -3.28
CA ALA A 109 -3.15 -0.86 -4.15
C ALA A 109 -3.91 -2.08 -4.69
N GLY A 110 -3.19 -3.13 -5.06
CA GLY A 110 -3.75 -4.42 -5.45
C GLY A 110 -4.59 -5.05 -4.34
N ALA A 111 -4.02 -5.15 -3.14
CA ALA A 111 -4.71 -5.68 -1.95
C ALA A 111 -5.93 -4.83 -1.56
N ARG A 112 -5.84 -3.50 -1.67
CA ARG A 112 -6.98 -2.60 -1.43
C ARG A 112 -8.10 -2.84 -2.44
N LYS A 113 -7.74 -2.95 -3.73
CA LYS A 113 -8.70 -3.15 -4.81
C LYS A 113 -9.44 -4.48 -4.68
N SER A 114 -8.74 -5.55 -4.27
CA SER A 114 -9.38 -6.85 -4.03
C SER A 114 -10.36 -6.81 -2.84
N GLN A 115 -10.04 -6.09 -1.77
CA GLN A 115 -10.94 -5.93 -0.62
C GLN A 115 -12.18 -5.08 -0.92
N VAL A 116 -12.02 -4.01 -1.70
CA VAL A 116 -13.10 -3.06 -1.99
C VAL A 116 -14.06 -3.59 -3.07
N GLY A 117 -13.56 -4.41 -3.99
CA GLY A 117 -14.36 -4.94 -5.10
C GLY A 117 -14.81 -3.83 -6.05
N SER A 118 -16.04 -3.94 -6.56
CA SER A 118 -16.64 -2.92 -7.44
C SER A 118 -17.23 -1.73 -6.69
N GLY A 119 -17.44 -1.88 -5.37
CA GLY A 119 -18.13 -0.90 -4.54
C GLY A 119 -19.64 -0.80 -4.80
N ASP A 120 -20.20 -1.71 -5.62
CA ASP A 120 -21.62 -1.70 -5.95
C ASP A 120 -22.51 -2.14 -4.76
N ARG A 121 -23.76 -1.70 -4.78
CA ARG A 121 -24.80 -1.96 -3.75
C ARG A 121 -25.17 -3.44 -3.65
N SER A 122 -24.81 -4.23 -4.66
CA SER A 122 -25.07 -5.66 -4.78
C SER A 122 -24.11 -6.50 -3.93
N GLU A 123 -22.84 -6.07 -3.80
CA GLU A 123 -21.79 -6.75 -3.04
C GLU A 123 -21.90 -6.43 -1.54
N ARG A 124 -22.91 -7.00 -0.89
CA ARG A 124 -23.27 -6.70 0.50
C ARG A 124 -22.62 -7.67 1.49
N ILE A 125 -21.57 -7.21 2.18
CA ILE A 125 -21.06 -7.94 3.37
C ILE A 125 -21.99 -7.75 4.58
N ARG A 126 -22.56 -6.56 4.77
CA ARG A 126 -23.40 -6.22 5.91
C ARG A 126 -24.43 -5.15 5.54
N THR A 127 -25.67 -5.32 5.97
CA THR A 127 -26.77 -4.37 5.79
C THR A 127 -27.21 -3.80 7.13
N TYR A 128 -27.21 -2.47 7.24
CA TYR A 128 -27.75 -1.70 8.36
C TYR A 128 -29.14 -1.18 7.97
N ASN A 129 -30.18 -1.64 8.64
CA ASN A 129 -31.56 -1.29 8.34
C ASN A 129 -32.13 -0.46 9.50
N PHE A 130 -32.26 0.85 9.28
CA PHE A 130 -32.77 1.79 10.27
C PHE A 130 -34.26 1.61 10.56
N PRO A 131 -35.16 1.44 9.57
CA PRO A 131 -36.58 1.22 9.83
C PRO A 131 -36.89 0.05 10.77
N GLN A 132 -36.07 -1.01 10.74
CA GLN A 132 -36.25 -2.22 11.54
C GLN A 132 -35.26 -2.33 12.71
N GLY A 133 -34.40 -1.32 12.91
CA GLY A 133 -33.39 -1.30 13.97
C GLY A 133 -32.43 -2.49 13.94
N ARG A 134 -32.14 -3.06 12.77
CA ARG A 134 -31.37 -4.31 12.63
C ARG A 134 -30.09 -4.16 11.82
N VAL A 135 -29.14 -5.04 12.11
CA VAL A 135 -27.91 -5.23 11.32
C VAL A 135 -27.81 -6.69 10.95
N SER A 136 -27.59 -6.96 9.66
CA SER A 136 -27.42 -8.32 9.13
C SER A 136 -26.07 -8.44 8.43
N ASP A 137 -25.23 -9.38 8.86
CA ASP A 137 -23.97 -9.76 8.20
C ASP A 137 -24.24 -10.97 7.30
N HIS A 138 -24.09 -10.79 5.98
CA HIS A 138 -24.48 -11.79 4.98
C HIS A 138 -23.43 -12.89 4.81
N ARG A 139 -22.22 -12.72 5.36
CA ARG A 139 -21.16 -13.74 5.30
C ARG A 139 -21.55 -15.01 6.07
N ILE A 140 -22.21 -14.82 7.22
CA ILE A 140 -22.66 -15.90 8.11
C ILE A 140 -24.18 -15.91 8.32
N ASN A 141 -24.90 -15.05 7.58
CA ASN A 141 -26.35 -14.82 7.72
C ASN A 141 -26.81 -14.45 9.15
N LEU A 142 -25.92 -13.85 9.96
CA LEU A 142 -26.24 -13.38 11.31
C LEU A 142 -27.06 -12.10 11.24
N THR A 143 -28.14 -12.03 12.01
CA THR A 143 -28.99 -10.84 12.13
C THR A 143 -29.17 -10.45 13.58
N LEU A 144 -28.85 -9.20 13.92
CA LEU A 144 -28.97 -8.63 15.27
C LEU A 144 -29.91 -7.42 15.26
N HIS A 145 -30.79 -7.34 16.25
CA HIS A 145 -31.74 -6.24 16.45
C HIS A 145 -31.21 -5.20 17.46
N LYS A 146 -29.94 -4.83 17.30
CA LYS A 146 -29.20 -3.95 18.21
C LYS A 146 -28.48 -2.84 17.45
N LEU A 147 -29.14 -2.23 16.46
CA LEU A 147 -28.51 -1.25 15.56
C LEU A 147 -27.81 -0.11 16.31
N ASP A 148 -28.46 0.48 17.31
CA ASP A 148 -27.92 1.63 18.03
C ASP A 148 -26.66 1.27 18.83
N LEU A 149 -26.63 0.08 19.45
CA LEU A 149 -25.46 -0.42 20.18
C LEU A 149 -24.28 -0.69 19.25
N ILE A 150 -24.56 -1.28 18.09
CA ILE A 150 -23.55 -1.55 17.05
C ILE A 150 -22.97 -0.24 16.51
N LEU A 151 -23.81 0.77 16.26
CA LEU A 151 -23.36 2.10 15.85
C LEU A 151 -22.61 2.84 16.97
N GLY A 152 -22.93 2.55 18.23
CA GLY A 152 -22.22 3.01 19.42
C GLY A 152 -20.87 2.32 19.67
N GLY A 153 -20.45 1.40 18.80
CA GLY A 153 -19.13 0.74 18.86
C GLY A 153 -19.14 -0.66 19.48
N GLN A 154 -20.29 -1.19 19.93
CA GLN A 154 -20.40 -2.55 20.45
C GLN A 154 -20.46 -3.58 19.31
N LEU A 155 -19.31 -3.79 18.67
CA LEU A 155 -19.16 -4.70 17.51
C LEU A 155 -18.71 -6.11 17.90
N GLN A 156 -18.33 -6.32 19.16
CA GLN A 156 -17.68 -7.54 19.64
C GLN A 156 -18.48 -8.81 19.30
N GLU A 157 -19.80 -8.79 19.54
CA GLU A 157 -20.71 -9.92 19.25
C GLU A 157 -20.66 -10.35 17.77
N ILE A 158 -20.54 -9.39 16.84
CA ILE A 158 -20.42 -9.67 15.40
C ILE A 158 -19.03 -10.21 15.08
N VAL A 159 -17.99 -9.60 15.65
CA VAL A 159 -16.58 -9.96 15.39
C VAL A 159 -16.32 -11.39 15.87
N ASP A 160 -16.70 -11.73 17.10
CA ASP A 160 -16.49 -13.06 17.67
C ASP A 160 -17.22 -14.14 16.86
N SER A 161 -18.46 -13.87 16.44
CA SER A 161 -19.23 -14.78 15.60
C SER A 161 -18.56 -15.06 14.25
N LEU A 162 -17.94 -14.03 13.65
CA LEU A 162 -17.20 -14.16 12.39
C LEU A 162 -15.90 -14.92 12.58
N ILE A 163 -15.15 -14.65 13.66
CA ILE A 163 -13.91 -15.36 13.97
C ILE A 163 -14.18 -16.85 14.20
N ALA A 164 -15.20 -17.18 15.00
CA ALA A 164 -15.57 -18.56 15.26
C ALA A 164 -15.97 -19.30 13.98
N HIS A 165 -16.71 -18.64 13.08
CA HIS A 165 -17.07 -19.22 11.79
C HIS A 165 -15.84 -19.45 10.89
N ASP A 166 -14.94 -18.47 10.78
CA ASP A 166 -13.71 -18.60 9.99
C ASP A 166 -12.80 -19.72 10.52
N GLN A 167 -12.65 -19.83 11.84
CA GLN A 167 -11.91 -20.92 12.47
C GLN A 167 -12.53 -22.29 12.17
N ALA A 168 -13.85 -22.41 12.27
CA ALA A 168 -14.56 -23.65 11.97
C ALA A 168 -14.42 -24.05 10.49
N GLU A 169 -14.47 -23.11 9.56
CA GLU A 169 -14.28 -23.38 8.13
C GLU A 169 -12.84 -23.79 7.81
N ARG A 170 -11.84 -23.16 8.44
CA ARG A 170 -10.43 -23.56 8.27
C ARG A 170 -10.16 -24.96 8.79
N LEU A 171 -10.72 -25.33 9.94
CA LEU A 171 -10.59 -26.67 10.51
C LEU A 171 -11.11 -27.74 9.55
N LYS A 172 -12.27 -27.51 8.91
CA LYS A 172 -12.85 -28.43 7.92
C LYS A 172 -12.03 -28.59 6.64
N GLN A 173 -11.17 -27.64 6.31
CA GLN A 173 -10.32 -27.72 5.11
C GLN A 173 -9.00 -28.48 5.36
N VAL A 174 -8.66 -28.71 6.63
CA VAL A 174 -7.45 -29.43 7.03
C VAL A 174 -7.70 -30.93 7.19
N ASP A 175 -8.95 -31.34 7.38
CA ASP A 175 -9.43 -32.74 7.34
C ASP A 175 -9.73 -33.21 5.90
#